data_AF-A0A1Z5JUF1-F1
#
_entry.id   AF-A0A1Z5JUF1-F1
#
_cell.length_a   1.000
_cell.length_b   1.000
_cell.length_c   1.000
_cell.angle_alpha   90.00
_cell.angle_beta   90.00
_cell.angle_gamma   90.00
#
_symmetry.space_group_name_H-M   'P 1'
#
loop_
_entity.id
_entity.type
_entity.pdbx_description
1 polymer ?
#
loop_
_entity_poly.entity_id
_entity_poly.type
_entity_poly.pdbx_seq_one_letter_code
_entity_poly.pdbx_strand_id
1 'polypeptide(L)'
;MHAHHIKEDKTCETKCVSWAKFIALSAQGWKCGKCPQCFTSRNDLQKAVDLIVAQEPWAEALLGSKYGWPIGKWCFTENVTDMSGLFENSTIFNQSLSEWDTSRVTDMSRMFYDAYVFRSDLSAWNVSNVQNTASMFDGASEFDSDLSQWDVSQVTNMQGMFRKAFAFTSSVSDWDVSKVRNMASTFANAFSFNSDVSNWNTSSVTDMSNMFDFARSFDGDLSRWDVSKVRDMSAMLAGVAGSNMDLSKWDTSSVTDMYWMFYWAPNFNGNISTWDVSNVRNMAAMFTFDANFNSDISKWDVSSVTDMSWMFDHATGFNSDISSWNPASVKDVHGMFQYAESFNSDISGWDTSSTTDMMQMFYHALAFNRDISAWDVSKVTSSGSMFLEAASFNQNLCPWGSQWQDKPDMPIYWFGASIFEGTACPNQTLTANVRLDVDGQ
;
A
#
# COMPACT_ATOMS: atom_id res chain seq x y z
N MET A 1 14.43 57.74 39.47
CA MET A 1 13.82 56.39 39.36
C MET A 1 13.41 56.18 37.92
N HIS A 2 13.84 55.06 37.35
CA HIS A 2 13.75 54.72 35.92
C HIS A 2 12.31 54.53 35.46
N ALA A 3 11.91 55.17 34.35
CA ALA A 3 10.71 54.80 33.62
C ALA A 3 11.11 53.85 32.49
N HIS A 4 10.70 52.59 32.59
CA HIS A 4 10.86 51.59 31.55
C HIS A 4 9.98 51.94 30.35
N HIS A 5 10.60 52.13 29.19
CA HIS A 5 9.94 52.05 27.90
C HIS A 5 9.47 50.61 27.65
N ILE A 6 8.17 50.38 27.73
CA ILE A 6 7.51 49.21 27.14
C ILE A 6 7.44 49.48 25.63
N LYS A 7 8.12 48.67 24.83
CA LYS A 7 7.97 48.67 23.38
C LYS A 7 6.57 48.14 23.06
N GLU A 8 5.76 48.96 22.39
CA GLU A 8 4.50 48.51 21.77
C GLU A 8 4.80 47.48 20.68
N ASP A 9 4.23 46.29 20.84
CA ASP A 9 4.26 45.20 19.89
C ASP A 9 3.25 45.48 18.76
N LYS A 10 3.75 45.84 17.58
CA LYS A 10 2.96 46.26 16.40
C LYS A 10 2.41 45.10 15.56
N THR A 11 2.35 43.87 16.10
CA THR A 11 2.00 42.68 15.33
C THR A 11 0.48 42.46 15.12
N CYS A 12 -0.42 43.06 15.92
CA CYS A 12 -1.89 42.92 15.72
C CYS A 12 -2.43 43.83 14.60
N GLU A 13 -1.87 45.04 14.41
CA GLU A 13 -2.39 46.01 13.44
C GLU A 13 -2.08 45.64 11.98
N THR A 14 -0.95 45.00 11.72
CA THR A 14 -0.53 44.67 10.34
C THR A 14 -1.27 43.46 9.76
N LYS A 15 -1.82 42.57 10.60
CA LYS A 15 -2.65 41.43 10.16
C LYS A 15 -4.12 41.80 9.88
N CYS A 16 -4.55 43.02 10.22
CA CYS A 16 -5.95 43.47 10.12
C CYS A 16 -6.36 44.15 8.80
N VAL A 17 -5.50 44.20 7.77
CA VAL A 17 -5.77 45.01 6.56
C VAL A 17 -6.23 44.19 5.36
N SER A 18 -7.56 44.15 5.13
CA SER A 18 -8.17 44.41 3.80
C SER A 18 -9.70 44.62 3.91
N TRP A 19 -10.09 45.72 4.53
CA TRP A 19 -11.47 46.13 4.86
C TRP A 19 -12.32 46.65 3.68
N ALA A 20 -11.85 46.59 2.43
CA ALA A 20 -12.43 47.40 1.35
C ALA A 20 -13.63 46.77 0.60
N LYS A 21 -13.98 45.49 0.80
CA LYS A 21 -15.12 44.84 0.10
C LYS A 21 -16.35 44.54 0.96
N PHE A 22 -16.30 44.82 2.27
CA PHE A 22 -17.39 44.48 3.20
C PHE A 22 -18.28 45.67 3.61
N ILE A 23 -18.15 46.84 2.95
CA ILE A 23 -18.98 48.02 3.24
C ILE A 23 -20.40 47.90 2.65
N ALA A 24 -20.70 46.89 1.84
CA ALA A 24 -22.01 46.79 1.18
C ALA A 24 -23.14 46.16 2.03
N LEU A 25 -22.87 45.60 3.22
CA LEU A 25 -23.88 44.89 4.01
C LEU A 25 -23.74 45.11 5.52
N SER A 26 -24.07 46.30 6.05
CA SER A 26 -24.73 46.40 7.36
C SER A 26 -25.21 47.83 7.64
N ALA A 27 -26.52 48.06 7.55
CA ALA A 27 -27.19 49.28 8.03
C ALA A 27 -27.58 49.20 9.52
N GLN A 28 -26.90 48.38 10.32
CA GLN A 28 -27.20 48.21 11.75
C GLN A 28 -25.90 48.12 12.58
N GLY A 29 -25.24 49.28 12.77
CA GLY A 29 -24.53 49.60 14.02
C GLY A 29 -23.27 48.80 14.38
N TRP A 30 -22.30 48.62 13.49
CA TRP A 30 -21.00 48.02 13.86
C TRP A 30 -19.97 49.08 14.29
N LYS A 31 -19.43 48.93 15.51
CA LYS A 31 -18.31 49.74 16.02
C LYS A 31 -16.98 49.03 15.77
N CYS A 32 -16.07 49.68 15.05
CA CYS A 32 -14.66 49.30 14.89
C CYS A 32 -13.97 49.14 16.26
N GLY A 33 -13.10 48.13 16.42
CA GLY A 33 -12.12 48.12 17.52
C GLY A 33 -11.85 46.81 18.28
N LYS A 34 -12.15 45.61 17.75
CA LYS A 34 -11.66 44.35 18.36
C LYS A 34 -10.82 43.57 17.35
N CYS A 35 -9.56 43.28 17.69
CA CYS A 35 -8.77 42.28 16.95
C CYS A 35 -9.60 40.96 16.96
N PRO A 36 -9.62 40.20 15.85
CA PRO A 36 -10.24 38.88 15.82
C PRO A 36 -9.73 38.01 16.98
N GLN A 37 -10.62 37.23 17.60
CA GLN A 37 -10.20 36.26 18.60
C GLN A 37 -9.43 35.14 17.89
N CYS A 38 -8.31 34.70 18.47
CA CYS A 38 -7.63 33.50 17.99
C CYS A 38 -8.26 32.26 18.61
N PHE A 39 -8.22 31.14 17.88
CA PHE A 39 -8.61 29.85 18.43
C PHE A 39 -7.65 29.43 19.54
N THR A 40 -8.21 29.07 20.68
CA THR A 40 -7.46 28.62 21.87
C THR A 40 -7.54 27.12 22.10
N SER A 41 -8.38 26.42 21.33
CA SER A 41 -8.56 24.97 21.42
C SER A 41 -8.88 24.39 20.05
N ARG A 42 -8.44 23.15 19.81
CA ARG A 42 -8.80 22.37 18.61
C ARG A 42 -10.32 22.20 18.48
N ASN A 43 -11.05 22.05 19.60
CA ASN A 43 -12.50 21.85 19.60
C ASN A 43 -13.27 23.08 19.10
N ASP A 44 -12.84 24.29 19.46
CA ASP A 44 -13.48 25.50 18.95
C ASP A 44 -13.17 25.71 17.46
N LEU A 45 -11.95 25.33 17.03
CA LEU A 45 -11.57 25.34 15.62
C LEU A 45 -12.43 24.35 14.82
N GLN A 46 -12.56 23.10 15.27
CA GLN A 46 -13.40 22.09 14.61
C GLN A 46 -14.84 22.59 14.45
N LYS A 47 -15.47 23.09 15.51
CA LYS A 47 -16.85 23.61 15.43
C LYS A 47 -16.99 24.75 14.42
N ALA A 48 -15.98 25.61 14.29
CA ALA A 48 -15.99 26.67 13.30
C ALA A 48 -15.84 26.10 11.88
N VAL A 49 -14.97 25.12 11.68
CA VAL A 49 -14.81 24.42 10.40
C VAL A 49 -16.08 23.67 10.01
N ASP A 50 -16.72 22.95 10.94
CA ASP A 50 -17.97 22.20 10.71
C ASP A 50 -19.07 23.10 10.15
N LEU A 51 -19.21 24.33 10.68
CA LEU A 51 -20.19 25.29 10.18
C LEU A 51 -19.89 25.77 8.75
N ILE A 52 -18.61 25.91 8.40
CA ILE A 52 -18.18 26.29 7.06
C ILE A 52 -18.40 25.15 6.07
N VAL A 53 -18.02 23.93 6.44
CA VAL A 53 -18.15 22.73 5.61
C VAL A 53 -19.63 22.36 5.40
N ALA A 54 -20.48 22.55 6.41
CA ALA A 54 -21.92 22.37 6.31
C ALA A 54 -22.62 23.42 5.40
N GLN A 55 -21.87 24.43 4.92
CA GLN A 55 -22.38 25.53 4.10
C GLN A 55 -23.54 26.30 4.74
N GLU A 56 -23.50 26.46 6.06
CA GLU A 56 -24.51 27.21 6.81
C GLU A 56 -24.53 28.68 6.34
N PRO A 57 -25.66 29.22 5.83
CA PRO A 57 -25.70 30.55 5.19
C PRO A 57 -25.28 31.71 6.11
N TRP A 58 -25.33 31.50 7.43
CA TRP A 58 -25.02 32.48 8.46
C TRP A 58 -23.61 32.30 9.05
N ALA A 59 -22.91 31.20 8.76
CA ALA A 59 -21.65 30.86 9.39
C ALA A 59 -20.56 31.89 9.12
N GLU A 60 -20.43 32.38 7.88
CA GLU A 60 -19.41 33.37 7.52
C GLU A 60 -19.57 34.67 8.33
N ALA A 61 -20.81 35.15 8.51
CA ALA A 61 -21.08 36.36 9.28
C ALA A 61 -20.80 36.15 10.77
N LEU A 62 -21.23 35.01 11.33
CA LEU A 62 -20.98 34.68 12.74
C LEU A 62 -19.48 34.56 13.01
N LEU A 63 -18.80 33.72 12.24
CA LEU A 63 -17.38 33.43 12.43
C LEU A 63 -16.52 34.65 12.06
N GLY A 64 -16.88 35.38 11.00
CA GLY A 64 -16.23 36.62 10.62
C GLY A 64 -16.25 37.67 11.72
N SER A 65 -17.35 37.79 12.47
CA SER A 65 -17.46 38.71 13.62
C SER A 65 -16.58 38.33 14.81
N LYS A 66 -16.24 37.05 14.95
CA LYS A 66 -15.54 36.50 16.12
C LYS A 66 -14.06 36.22 15.86
N TYR A 67 -13.77 35.48 14.79
CA TYR A 67 -12.45 34.94 14.45
C TYR A 67 -11.84 35.57 13.18
N GLY A 68 -12.60 36.41 12.47
CA GLY A 68 -12.18 37.05 11.22
C GLY A 68 -12.58 36.27 9.97
N TRP A 69 -12.45 36.91 8.80
CA TRP A 69 -12.81 36.36 7.48
C TRP A 69 -11.90 36.93 6.38
N PRO A 70 -11.57 36.19 5.31
CA PRO A 70 -11.88 34.77 5.01
C PRO A 70 -11.28 33.78 6.02
N ILE A 71 -11.66 32.50 5.95
CA ILE A 71 -11.14 31.43 6.85
C ILE A 71 -9.60 31.38 6.90
N GLY A 72 -8.91 31.70 5.81
CA GLY A 72 -7.45 31.81 5.78
C GLY A 72 -6.87 32.84 6.76
N LYS A 73 -7.64 33.85 7.18
CA LYS A 73 -7.21 34.89 8.14
C LYS A 73 -7.34 34.49 9.61
N TRP A 74 -7.85 33.29 9.90
CA TRP A 74 -7.97 32.82 11.27
C TRP A 74 -6.60 32.69 11.94
N CYS A 75 -6.53 33.09 13.21
CA CYS A 75 -5.32 32.97 14.01
C CYS A 75 -5.48 31.91 15.10
N PHE A 76 -4.35 31.34 15.53
CA PHE A 76 -4.28 30.26 16.51
C PHE A 76 -3.36 30.65 17.66
N THR A 77 -3.67 30.22 18.87
CA THR A 77 -2.74 30.33 20.00
C THR A 77 -1.85 29.11 20.09
N GLU A 78 -0.89 29.14 21.03
CA GLU A 78 0.04 28.04 21.26
C GLU A 78 -0.59 26.70 21.69
N ASN A 79 -1.86 26.72 22.07
CA ASN A 79 -2.61 25.53 22.47
C ASN A 79 -3.21 24.74 21.30
N VAL A 80 -3.15 25.26 20.06
CA VAL A 80 -3.63 24.55 18.87
C VAL A 80 -2.44 23.88 18.19
N THR A 81 -2.15 22.65 18.63
CA THR A 81 -1.07 21.80 18.08
C THR A 81 -1.60 20.62 17.27
N ASP A 82 -2.91 20.40 17.27
CA ASP A 82 -3.59 19.31 16.57
C ASP A 82 -4.59 19.89 15.57
N MET A 83 -4.38 19.58 14.29
CA MET A 83 -5.25 19.92 13.17
C MET A 83 -5.80 18.67 12.47
N SER A 84 -5.72 17.52 13.13
CA SER A 84 -6.20 16.26 12.58
C SER A 84 -7.70 16.30 12.26
N GLY A 85 -8.06 15.74 11.11
CA GLY A 85 -9.45 15.58 10.65
C GLY A 85 -10.26 16.86 10.45
N LEU A 86 -9.66 18.06 10.47
CA LEU A 86 -10.44 19.31 10.46
C LEU A 86 -11.40 19.41 9.26
N PHE A 87 -10.96 19.01 8.06
CA PHE A 87 -11.74 19.04 6.82
C PHE A 87 -12.03 17.62 6.29
N GLU A 88 -12.04 16.62 7.17
CA GLU A 88 -12.34 15.25 6.78
C GLU A 88 -13.73 15.13 6.13
N ASN A 89 -13.83 14.38 5.03
CA ASN A 89 -15.01 14.17 4.18
C ASN A 89 -15.62 15.47 3.60
N SER A 90 -14.86 16.57 3.58
CA SER A 90 -15.32 17.86 3.06
C SER A 90 -15.21 17.92 1.55
N THR A 91 -15.99 17.11 0.84
CA THR A 91 -15.84 16.82 -0.61
C THR A 91 -15.92 18.03 -1.54
N ILE A 92 -16.49 19.14 -1.09
CA ILE A 92 -16.68 20.38 -1.86
C ILE A 92 -15.90 21.58 -1.28
N PHE A 93 -15.14 21.38 -0.21
CA PHE A 93 -14.37 22.45 0.43
C PHE A 93 -13.12 22.80 -0.39
N ASN A 94 -12.97 24.07 -0.74
CA ASN A 94 -11.80 24.57 -1.46
C ASN A 94 -11.50 26.06 -1.19
N GLN A 95 -11.72 26.52 0.05
CA GLN A 95 -11.35 27.88 0.44
C GLN A 95 -9.84 27.97 0.74
N SER A 96 -9.27 29.16 0.56
CA SER A 96 -7.83 29.38 0.81
C SER A 96 -7.49 29.29 2.30
N LEU A 97 -6.42 28.55 2.59
CA LEU A 97 -5.82 28.38 3.92
C LEU A 97 -4.36 28.87 3.99
N SER A 98 -3.87 29.55 2.96
CA SER A 98 -2.44 29.86 2.81
C SER A 98 -1.84 30.75 3.91
N GLU A 99 -2.68 31.48 4.65
CA GLU A 99 -2.26 32.39 5.71
C GLU A 99 -2.33 31.78 7.13
N TRP A 100 -2.67 30.49 7.24
CA TRP A 100 -2.65 29.78 8.51
C TRP A 100 -1.23 29.64 9.06
N ASP A 101 -1.03 30.01 10.33
CA ASP A 101 0.21 29.75 11.05
C ASP A 101 0.18 28.33 11.62
N THR A 102 0.80 27.40 10.88
CA THR A 102 0.91 25.98 11.26
C THR A 102 2.17 25.64 12.03
N SER A 103 2.99 26.64 12.40
CA SER A 103 4.33 26.44 12.99
C SER A 103 4.36 25.67 14.31
N ARG A 104 3.20 25.48 14.98
CA ARG A 104 3.08 24.75 16.25
C ARG A 104 2.35 23.41 16.11
N VAL A 105 1.88 23.09 14.91
CA VAL A 105 1.10 21.88 14.67
C VAL A 105 2.03 20.67 14.66
N THR A 106 1.65 19.64 15.40
CA THR A 106 2.36 18.36 15.50
C THR A 106 1.60 17.23 14.82
N ASP A 107 0.27 17.34 14.67
CA ASP A 107 -0.57 16.32 14.03
C ASP A 107 -1.48 16.96 12.97
N MET A 108 -1.36 16.49 11.73
CA MET A 108 -2.20 16.85 10.59
C MET A 108 -2.87 15.62 9.97
N SER A 109 -2.94 14.51 10.70
CA SER A 109 -3.49 13.27 10.18
C SER A 109 -4.94 13.45 9.76
N ARG A 110 -5.30 12.88 8.60
CA ARG A 110 -6.64 12.95 7.99
C ARG A 110 -7.19 14.36 7.77
N MET A 111 -6.36 15.42 7.84
CA MET A 111 -6.86 16.81 7.81
C MET A 111 -7.73 17.11 6.59
N PHE A 112 -7.41 16.55 5.42
CA PHE A 112 -8.16 16.65 4.16
C PHE A 112 -8.56 15.29 3.61
N TYR A 113 -8.75 14.29 4.49
CA TYR A 113 -9.20 12.95 4.10
C TYR A 113 -10.53 13.05 3.34
N ASP A 114 -10.63 12.46 2.15
CA ASP A 114 -11.77 12.51 1.22
C ASP A 114 -12.25 13.94 0.88
N ALA A 115 -11.38 14.96 0.97
CA ALA A 115 -11.65 16.32 0.51
C ALA A 115 -11.48 16.43 -1.03
N TYR A 116 -12.39 15.77 -1.76
CA TYR A 116 -12.27 15.48 -3.19
C TYR A 116 -11.77 16.63 -4.09
N VAL A 117 -12.38 17.83 -4.00
CA VAL A 117 -12.05 19.00 -4.86
C VAL A 117 -11.00 19.95 -4.26
N PHE A 118 -10.37 19.57 -3.14
CA PHE A 118 -9.47 20.48 -2.42
C PHE A 118 -8.16 20.69 -3.20
N ARG A 119 -7.84 21.96 -3.48
CA ARG A 119 -6.70 22.42 -4.28
C ARG A 119 -6.09 23.73 -3.76
N SER A 120 -6.28 24.04 -2.48
CA SER A 120 -5.73 25.27 -1.91
C SER A 120 -4.20 25.22 -1.93
N ASP A 121 -3.57 26.37 -2.18
CA ASP A 121 -2.14 26.56 -2.01
C ASP A 121 -1.76 26.47 -0.52
N LEU A 122 -0.83 25.55 -0.21
CA LEU A 122 -0.29 25.30 1.12
C LEU A 122 1.23 25.56 1.21
N SER A 123 1.83 26.17 0.18
CA SER A 123 3.27 26.40 0.10
C SER A 123 3.84 27.24 1.24
N ALA A 124 3.03 28.12 1.83
CA ALA A 124 3.42 29.00 2.93
C ALA A 124 3.33 28.36 4.33
N TRP A 125 2.81 27.13 4.44
CA TRP A 125 2.68 26.46 5.73
C TRP A 125 4.04 26.07 6.31
N ASN A 126 4.19 26.27 7.61
CA ASN A 126 5.36 25.81 8.35
C ASN A 126 5.04 24.46 9.02
N VAL A 127 5.51 23.38 8.41
CA VAL A 127 5.30 22.00 8.91
C VAL A 127 6.49 21.43 9.69
N SER A 128 7.48 22.25 10.05
CA SER A 128 8.72 21.80 10.71
C SER A 128 8.54 21.11 12.08
N ASN A 129 7.37 21.24 12.71
CA ASN A 129 7.04 20.54 13.96
C ASN A 129 6.08 19.37 13.78
N VAL A 130 5.57 19.13 12.56
CA VAL A 130 4.61 18.08 12.27
C VAL A 130 5.30 16.72 12.36
N GLN A 131 4.71 15.82 13.13
CA GLN A 131 5.21 14.45 13.34
C GLN A 131 4.34 13.40 12.65
N ASN A 132 3.06 13.71 12.42
CA ASN A 132 2.07 12.80 11.87
C ASN A 132 1.31 13.46 10.71
N THR A 133 1.51 12.93 9.49
CA THR A 133 0.80 13.34 8.26
C THR A 133 -0.06 12.20 7.70
N ALA A 134 -0.35 11.18 8.52
CA ALA A 134 -1.06 10.00 8.08
C ALA A 134 -2.41 10.34 7.42
N SER A 135 -2.60 9.87 6.19
CA SER A 135 -3.81 10.07 5.40
C SER A 135 -4.23 11.53 5.22
N MET A 136 -3.30 12.49 5.33
CA MET A 136 -3.62 13.92 5.29
C MET A 136 -4.39 14.32 4.03
N PHE A 137 -4.02 13.80 2.86
CA PHE A 137 -4.66 14.04 1.56
C PHE A 137 -5.20 12.75 0.93
N ASP A 138 -5.47 11.72 1.74
CA ASP A 138 -6.05 10.48 1.24
C ASP A 138 -7.43 10.74 0.63
N GLY A 139 -7.62 10.47 -0.66
CA GLY A 139 -8.88 10.73 -1.37
C GLY A 139 -9.09 12.19 -1.81
N ALA A 140 -8.15 13.10 -1.51
CA ALA A 140 -8.16 14.47 -2.04
C ALA A 140 -7.77 14.46 -3.52
N SER A 141 -8.71 14.02 -4.35
CA SER A 141 -8.50 13.58 -5.74
C SER A 141 -7.93 14.67 -6.65
N GLU A 142 -8.32 15.92 -6.45
CA GLU A 142 -7.86 17.08 -7.22
C GLU A 142 -6.68 17.83 -6.58
N PHE A 143 -6.12 17.33 -5.47
CA PHE A 143 -5.07 18.04 -4.75
C PHE A 143 -3.75 18.03 -5.51
N ASP A 144 -3.27 19.23 -5.85
CA ASP A 144 -1.91 19.49 -6.32
C ASP A 144 -1.50 20.90 -5.87
N SER A 145 -0.47 21.00 -5.04
CA SER A 145 0.05 22.25 -4.49
C SER A 145 1.55 22.09 -4.31
N ASP A 146 2.32 23.16 -4.56
CA ASP A 146 3.77 23.14 -4.34
C ASP A 146 4.08 22.95 -2.85
N LEU A 147 4.66 21.79 -2.51
CA LEU A 147 5.10 21.41 -1.17
C LEU A 147 6.63 21.34 -1.05
N SER A 148 7.36 21.86 -2.04
CA SER A 148 8.83 21.75 -2.08
C SER A 148 9.52 22.42 -0.89
N GLN A 149 8.89 23.44 -0.30
CA GLN A 149 9.43 24.19 0.84
C GLN A 149 9.05 23.62 2.21
N TRP A 150 8.31 22.51 2.25
CA TRP A 150 7.93 21.87 3.50
C TRP A 150 9.13 21.18 4.16
N ASP A 151 9.44 21.57 5.39
CA ASP A 151 10.38 20.85 6.25
C ASP A 151 9.67 19.69 6.94
N VAL A 152 9.82 18.49 6.38
CA VAL A 152 9.24 17.25 6.92
C VAL A 152 10.20 16.48 7.84
N SER A 153 11.31 17.09 8.28
CA SER A 153 12.39 16.42 9.04
C SER A 153 11.99 15.88 10.43
N GLN A 154 10.79 16.23 10.91
CA GLN A 154 10.22 15.69 12.15
C GLN A 154 9.12 14.64 11.91
N VAL A 155 8.69 14.43 10.66
CA VAL A 155 7.64 13.48 10.34
C VAL A 155 8.14 12.06 10.60
N THR A 156 7.33 11.29 11.32
CA THR A 156 7.60 9.87 11.63
C THR A 156 6.58 8.93 10.98
N ASN A 157 5.40 9.44 10.64
CA ASN A 157 4.32 8.68 10.01
C ASN A 157 3.77 9.42 8.77
N MET A 158 3.98 8.83 7.60
CA MET A 158 3.48 9.31 6.29
C MET A 158 2.47 8.32 5.67
N GLN A 159 1.93 7.40 6.47
CA GLN A 159 1.01 6.37 5.98
C GLN A 159 -0.12 7.00 5.18
N GLY A 160 -0.29 6.60 3.92
CA GLY A 160 -1.41 7.02 3.08
C GLY A 160 -1.50 8.52 2.80
N MET A 161 -0.44 9.31 3.04
CA MET A 161 -0.49 10.78 2.97
C MET A 161 -1.10 11.30 1.66
N PHE A 162 -0.80 10.66 0.52
CA PHE A 162 -1.32 10.99 -0.81
C PHE A 162 -2.07 9.83 -1.47
N ARG A 163 -2.60 8.89 -0.67
CA ARG A 163 -3.36 7.77 -1.23
C ARG A 163 -4.56 8.30 -2.02
N LYS A 164 -4.78 7.83 -3.24
CA LYS A 164 -5.86 8.31 -4.15
C LYS A 164 -5.86 9.83 -4.41
N ALA A 165 -4.74 10.54 -4.18
CA ALA A 165 -4.57 11.91 -4.65
C ALA A 165 -4.25 11.86 -6.16
N PHE A 166 -5.26 11.57 -6.98
CA PHE A 166 -5.09 11.20 -8.38
C PHE A 166 -4.33 12.25 -9.19
N ALA A 167 -4.53 13.53 -8.91
CA ALA A 167 -3.93 14.67 -9.61
C ALA A 167 -2.57 15.12 -9.05
N PHE A 168 -2.07 14.54 -7.97
CA PHE A 168 -0.87 15.03 -7.29
C PHE A 168 0.39 14.83 -8.15
N THR A 169 1.07 15.94 -8.51
CA THR A 169 2.30 15.93 -9.33
C THR A 169 3.47 16.70 -8.70
N SER A 170 3.21 17.40 -7.60
CA SER A 170 4.15 18.31 -6.98
C SER A 170 5.43 17.61 -6.48
N SER A 171 6.54 18.38 -6.49
CA SER A 171 7.85 17.84 -6.13
C SER A 171 7.98 17.54 -4.64
N VAL A 172 8.57 16.39 -4.33
CA VAL A 172 8.92 15.96 -2.96
C VAL A 172 10.41 15.56 -2.85
N SER A 173 11.23 15.92 -3.83
CA SER A 173 12.63 15.50 -3.94
C SER A 173 13.52 15.93 -2.77
N ASP A 174 13.23 17.10 -2.21
CA ASP A 174 14.08 17.77 -1.21
C ASP A 174 13.67 17.43 0.23
N TRP A 175 12.67 16.56 0.40
CA TRP A 175 12.15 16.18 1.70
C TRP A 175 13.15 15.31 2.49
N ASP A 176 13.47 15.74 3.72
CA ASP A 176 14.20 14.92 4.68
C ASP A 176 13.25 13.91 5.35
N VAL A 177 13.21 12.70 4.80
CA VAL A 177 12.40 11.59 5.33
C VAL A 177 13.16 10.68 6.31
N SER A 178 14.35 11.09 6.79
CA SER A 178 15.25 10.23 7.58
C SER A 178 14.67 9.73 8.92
N LYS A 179 13.61 10.37 9.43
CA LYS A 179 12.90 9.95 10.65
C LYS A 179 11.60 9.17 10.39
N VAL A 180 11.16 9.07 9.14
CA VAL A 180 9.94 8.37 8.78
C VAL A 180 10.12 6.88 9.05
N ARG A 181 9.14 6.28 9.74
CA ARG A 181 9.11 4.85 10.07
C ARG A 181 8.04 4.10 9.28
N ASN A 182 6.94 4.77 8.96
CA ASN A 182 5.81 4.21 8.24
C ASN A 182 5.56 5.01 6.95
N MET A 183 5.76 4.36 5.80
CA MET A 183 5.46 4.86 4.44
C MET A 183 4.38 4.03 3.76
N ALA A 184 3.62 3.23 4.52
CA ALA A 184 2.60 2.38 3.96
C ALA A 184 1.58 3.19 3.17
N SER A 185 1.28 2.78 1.94
CA SER A 185 0.30 3.40 1.06
C SER A 185 0.54 4.88 0.71
N THR A 186 1.71 5.47 0.97
CA THR A 186 1.92 6.93 0.83
C THR A 186 1.48 7.47 -0.52
N PHE A 187 1.72 6.75 -1.62
CA PHE A 187 1.33 7.11 -2.99
C PHE A 187 0.39 6.07 -3.64
N ALA A 188 -0.25 5.21 -2.84
CA ALA A 188 -1.17 4.20 -3.38
C ALA A 188 -2.27 4.88 -4.20
N ASN A 189 -2.46 4.45 -5.44
CA ASN A 189 -3.42 4.99 -6.40
C ASN A 189 -3.22 6.50 -6.72
N ALA A 190 -2.04 7.08 -6.44
CA ALA A 190 -1.70 8.43 -6.90
C ALA A 190 -1.30 8.39 -8.39
N PHE A 191 -2.31 8.30 -9.27
CA PHE A 191 -2.11 7.95 -10.68
C PHE A 191 -1.15 8.85 -11.45
N SER A 192 -1.10 10.15 -11.13
CA SER A 192 -0.23 11.13 -11.79
C SER A 192 1.10 11.36 -11.08
N PHE A 193 1.34 10.75 -9.92
CA PHE A 193 2.58 10.95 -9.17
C PHE A 193 3.79 10.37 -9.91
N ASN A 194 4.80 11.20 -10.15
CA ASN A 194 6.09 10.77 -10.70
C ASN A 194 7.25 11.69 -10.29
N SER A 195 7.26 12.14 -9.03
CA SER A 195 8.36 12.98 -8.51
C SER A 195 9.61 12.13 -8.23
N ASP A 196 10.79 12.74 -8.35
CA ASP A 196 12.06 12.10 -7.98
C ASP A 196 12.14 11.87 -6.47
N VAL A 197 12.27 10.61 -6.08
CA VAL A 197 12.42 10.15 -4.68
C VAL A 197 13.76 9.43 -4.46
N SER A 198 14.69 9.49 -5.42
CA SER A 198 15.94 8.73 -5.42
C SER A 198 16.90 9.12 -4.29
N ASN A 199 16.78 10.34 -3.75
CA ASN A 199 17.64 10.85 -2.68
C ASN A 199 17.06 10.70 -1.27
N TRP A 200 15.88 10.10 -1.14
CA TRP A 200 15.25 9.86 0.16
C TRP A 200 16.08 8.90 1.03
N ASN A 201 16.33 9.29 2.28
CA ASN A 201 16.96 8.42 3.28
C ASN A 201 15.89 7.54 3.95
N THR A 202 15.73 6.31 3.45
CA THR A 202 14.72 5.35 3.92
C THR A 202 15.21 4.42 5.04
N SER A 203 16.45 4.62 5.55
CA SER A 203 17.09 3.73 6.54
C SER A 203 16.39 3.58 7.90
N SER A 204 15.35 4.38 8.17
CA SER A 204 14.51 4.28 9.39
C SER A 204 13.16 3.60 9.14
N VAL A 205 12.78 3.35 7.89
CA VAL A 205 11.47 2.83 7.50
C VAL A 205 11.37 1.35 7.82
N THR A 206 10.24 0.94 8.41
CA THR A 206 9.95 -0.46 8.75
C THR A 206 8.77 -1.03 7.96
N ASP A 207 7.92 -0.17 7.38
CA ASP A 207 6.70 -0.55 6.64
C ASP A 207 6.61 0.29 5.36
N MET A 208 6.62 -0.39 4.21
CA MET A 208 6.45 0.16 2.87
C MET A 208 5.27 -0.50 2.12
N SER A 209 4.38 -1.17 2.85
CA SER A 209 3.26 -1.89 2.27
C SER A 209 2.40 -0.95 1.41
N ASN A 210 2.07 -1.37 0.19
CA ASN A 210 1.24 -0.64 -0.77
C ASN A 210 1.79 0.74 -1.18
N MET A 211 3.05 1.08 -0.89
CA MET A 211 3.54 2.47 -1.02
C MET A 211 3.27 3.10 -2.39
N PHE A 212 3.46 2.33 -3.48
CA PHE A 212 3.18 2.74 -4.86
C PHE A 212 2.11 1.86 -5.54
N ASP A 213 1.26 1.19 -4.77
CA ASP A 213 0.19 0.32 -5.29
C ASP A 213 -0.67 1.08 -6.32
N PHE A 214 -0.69 0.63 -7.57
CA PHE A 214 -1.31 1.27 -8.72
C PHE A 214 -0.95 2.76 -8.94
N ALA A 215 0.23 3.21 -8.54
CA ALA A 215 0.79 4.51 -8.93
C ALA A 215 1.27 4.48 -10.40
N ARG A 216 0.31 4.46 -11.33
CA ARG A 216 0.54 4.09 -12.75
C ARG A 216 1.58 4.92 -13.50
N SER A 217 1.77 6.19 -13.15
CA SER A 217 2.77 7.05 -13.82
C SER A 217 4.16 6.96 -13.19
N PHE A 218 4.31 6.27 -12.06
CA PHE A 218 5.56 6.23 -11.32
C PHE A 218 6.61 5.38 -12.04
N ASP A 219 7.77 5.98 -12.32
CA ASP A 219 8.94 5.33 -12.93
C ASP A 219 10.27 5.70 -12.23
N GLY A 220 10.18 6.19 -10.98
CA GLY A 220 11.32 6.70 -10.22
C GLY A 220 12.40 5.66 -9.89
N ASP A 221 13.65 6.14 -9.77
CA ASP A 221 14.81 5.33 -9.36
C ASP A 221 14.79 5.06 -7.84
N LEU A 222 14.71 3.79 -7.47
CA LEU A 222 14.73 3.32 -6.07
C LEU A 222 16.05 2.64 -5.66
N SER A 223 17.06 2.64 -6.53
CA SER A 223 18.29 1.85 -6.36
C SER A 223 19.15 2.26 -5.16
N ARG A 224 18.93 3.47 -4.62
CA ARG A 224 19.65 4.04 -3.47
C ARG A 224 18.94 3.87 -2.14
N TRP A 225 17.72 3.35 -2.15
CA TRP A 225 16.94 3.18 -0.93
C TRP A 225 17.56 2.12 -0.03
N ASP A 226 17.63 2.43 1.26
CA ASP A 226 17.99 1.48 2.30
C ASP A 226 16.73 0.82 2.83
N VAL A 227 16.53 -0.45 2.46
CA VAL A 227 15.39 -1.26 2.88
C VAL A 227 15.74 -2.28 3.96
N SER A 228 16.94 -2.20 4.55
CA SER A 228 17.49 -3.19 5.51
C SER A 228 16.66 -3.37 6.78
N LYS A 229 15.76 -2.44 7.11
CA LYS A 229 14.86 -2.50 8.27
C LYS A 229 13.38 -2.74 7.90
N VAL A 230 13.05 -2.79 6.62
CA VAL A 230 11.68 -2.97 6.15
C VAL A 230 11.27 -4.42 6.43
N ARG A 231 10.09 -4.59 7.02
CA ARG A 231 9.50 -5.91 7.32
C ARG A 231 8.36 -6.28 6.38
N ASP A 232 7.65 -5.28 5.90
CA ASP A 232 6.47 -5.44 5.05
C ASP A 232 6.67 -4.64 3.75
N MET A 233 6.73 -5.37 2.63
CA MET A 233 6.77 -4.86 1.26
C MET A 233 5.54 -5.29 0.45
N SER A 234 4.48 -5.76 1.13
CA SER A 234 3.28 -6.25 0.47
C SER A 234 2.70 -5.19 -0.46
N ALA A 235 2.43 -5.55 -1.72
CA ALA A 235 1.91 -4.68 -2.76
C ALA A 235 2.69 -3.37 -3.00
N MET A 236 3.94 -3.26 -2.54
CA MET A 236 4.71 -2.00 -2.60
C MET A 236 4.80 -1.45 -4.02
N LEU A 237 4.96 -2.31 -5.03
CA LEU A 237 5.11 -1.98 -6.45
C LEU A 237 4.02 -2.62 -7.32
N ALA A 238 2.90 -3.06 -6.72
CA ALA A 238 1.77 -3.60 -7.45
C ALA A 238 1.24 -2.56 -8.45
N GLY A 239 0.96 -2.98 -9.69
CA GLY A 239 0.38 -2.13 -10.72
C GLY A 239 1.23 -0.95 -11.19
N VAL A 240 2.49 -0.87 -10.77
CA VAL A 240 3.44 0.15 -11.26
C VAL A 240 3.83 -0.20 -12.69
N ALA A 241 3.64 0.76 -13.61
CA ALA A 241 3.99 0.57 -15.02
C ALA A 241 5.47 0.86 -15.32
N GLY A 242 6.20 1.50 -14.38
CA GLY A 242 7.59 1.89 -14.53
C GLY A 242 8.51 0.75 -14.95
N SER A 243 9.41 1.03 -15.90
CA SER A 243 10.29 0.05 -16.52
C SER A 243 11.44 -0.40 -15.61
N ASN A 244 11.73 -1.70 -15.59
CA ASN A 244 12.99 -2.34 -15.16
C ASN A 244 13.82 -1.61 -14.09
N MET A 245 13.20 -1.29 -12.95
CA MET A 245 13.88 -0.67 -11.81
C MET A 245 15.04 -1.56 -11.33
N ASP A 246 16.23 -0.97 -11.12
CA ASP A 246 17.37 -1.70 -10.55
C ASP A 246 17.22 -1.79 -9.02
N LEU A 247 16.75 -2.95 -8.56
CA LEU A 247 16.57 -3.26 -7.14
C LEU A 247 17.66 -4.19 -6.60
N SER A 248 18.75 -4.39 -7.36
CA SER A 248 19.77 -5.41 -7.03
C SER A 248 20.60 -5.09 -5.79
N LYS A 249 20.56 -3.84 -5.30
CA LYS A 249 21.30 -3.37 -4.11
C LYS A 249 20.48 -3.41 -2.83
N TRP A 250 19.21 -3.77 -2.91
CA TRP A 250 18.35 -3.82 -1.73
C TRP A 250 18.77 -4.96 -0.80
N ASP A 251 18.93 -4.63 0.48
CA ASP A 251 19.09 -5.61 1.55
C ASP A 251 17.70 -6.00 2.07
N THR A 252 17.16 -7.11 1.54
CA THR A 252 15.82 -7.62 1.89
C THR A 252 15.84 -8.56 3.10
N SER A 253 16.97 -8.71 3.80
CA SER A 253 17.14 -9.72 4.85
C SER A 253 16.18 -9.57 6.04
N SER A 254 15.60 -8.39 6.26
CA SER A 254 14.58 -8.15 7.30
C SER A 254 13.14 -8.38 6.85
N VAL A 255 12.88 -8.58 5.56
CA VAL A 255 11.53 -8.64 5.00
C VAL A 255 10.88 -9.96 5.38
N THR A 256 9.62 -9.87 5.82
CA THR A 256 8.80 -11.02 6.20
C THR A 256 7.57 -11.21 5.31
N ASP A 257 7.10 -10.15 4.64
CA ASP A 257 5.92 -10.19 3.78
C ASP A 257 6.21 -9.51 2.42
N MET A 258 6.01 -10.25 1.33
CA MET A 258 6.13 -9.83 -0.07
C MET A 258 4.83 -10.11 -0.86
N TYR A 259 3.71 -10.31 -0.17
CA TYR A 259 2.39 -10.50 -0.77
C TYR A 259 2.13 -9.45 -1.84
N TRP A 260 1.81 -9.85 -3.07
CA TRP A 260 1.47 -8.92 -4.16
C TRP A 260 2.55 -7.91 -4.55
N MET A 261 3.81 -8.05 -4.12
CA MET A 261 4.84 -7.01 -4.29
C MET A 261 4.93 -6.46 -5.72
N PHE A 262 4.79 -7.32 -6.74
CA PHE A 262 4.79 -6.97 -8.17
C PHE A 262 3.49 -7.42 -8.89
N TYR A 263 2.37 -7.52 -8.16
CA TYR A 263 1.07 -7.88 -8.73
C TYR A 263 0.71 -6.94 -9.89
N TRP A 264 0.39 -7.49 -11.07
CA TRP A 264 0.02 -6.72 -12.26
C TRP A 264 1.07 -5.64 -12.65
N ALA A 265 2.37 -5.95 -12.53
CA ALA A 265 3.48 -5.07 -12.93
C ALA A 265 4.04 -5.47 -14.32
N PRO A 266 3.37 -5.16 -15.44
CA PRO A 266 3.63 -5.78 -16.76
C PRO A 266 5.03 -5.56 -17.35
N ASN A 267 5.82 -4.63 -16.79
CA ASN A 267 7.15 -4.26 -17.27
C ASN A 267 8.27 -4.66 -16.30
N PHE A 268 7.96 -5.38 -15.22
CA PHE A 268 8.96 -5.76 -14.24
C PHE A 268 9.70 -7.04 -14.67
N ASN A 269 11.01 -6.92 -14.89
CA ASN A 269 11.91 -8.06 -15.08
C ASN A 269 13.31 -7.72 -14.51
N GLY A 270 13.31 -7.03 -13.36
CA GLY A 270 14.50 -6.51 -12.70
C GLY A 270 15.38 -7.62 -12.14
N ASN A 271 16.69 -7.34 -11.98
CA ASN A 271 17.60 -8.25 -11.31
C ASN A 271 17.35 -8.24 -9.80
N ILE A 272 16.80 -9.34 -9.29
CA ILE A 272 16.51 -9.59 -7.87
C ILE A 272 17.22 -10.85 -7.34
N SER A 273 18.22 -11.34 -8.09
CA SER A 273 18.97 -12.56 -7.73
C SER A 273 19.80 -12.43 -6.45
N THR A 274 20.06 -11.20 -6.00
CA THR A 274 20.83 -10.86 -4.80
C THR A 274 19.99 -10.74 -3.53
N TRP A 275 18.66 -10.77 -3.64
CA TRP A 275 17.77 -10.62 -2.51
C TRP A 275 17.92 -11.78 -1.52
N ASP A 276 18.03 -11.44 -0.25
CA ASP A 276 17.91 -12.38 0.85
C ASP A 276 16.42 -12.49 1.23
N VAL A 277 15.82 -13.63 0.89
CA VAL A 277 14.41 -13.93 1.19
C VAL A 277 14.25 -14.97 2.32
N SER A 278 15.34 -15.28 3.03
CA SER A 278 15.37 -16.35 4.06
C SER A 278 14.44 -16.11 5.25
N ASN A 279 14.00 -14.86 5.46
CA ASN A 279 13.04 -14.49 6.51
C ASN A 279 11.60 -14.29 6.00
N VAL A 280 11.37 -14.36 4.68
CA VAL A 280 10.05 -14.16 4.08
C VAL A 280 9.14 -15.33 4.44
N ARG A 281 7.91 -15.01 4.84
CA ARG A 281 6.85 -15.96 5.20
C ARG A 281 5.76 -16.03 4.14
N ASN A 282 5.46 -14.90 3.50
CA ASN A 282 4.38 -14.74 2.54
C ASN A 282 4.91 -14.19 1.22
N MET A 283 4.79 -14.99 0.14
CA MET A 283 5.11 -14.61 -1.24
C MET A 283 3.88 -14.73 -2.15
N ALA A 284 2.68 -14.81 -1.57
CA ALA A 284 1.48 -15.06 -2.33
C ALA A 284 1.25 -13.95 -3.38
N ALA A 285 0.96 -14.39 -4.60
CA ALA A 285 0.69 -13.55 -5.76
C ALA A 285 1.73 -12.46 -6.05
N MET A 286 3.01 -12.70 -5.68
CA MET A 286 4.09 -11.74 -5.86
C MET A 286 4.27 -11.30 -7.32
N PHE A 287 4.13 -12.21 -8.29
CA PHE A 287 4.30 -11.96 -9.73
C PHE A 287 3.04 -12.29 -10.56
N THR A 288 1.87 -12.25 -9.93
CA THR A 288 0.61 -12.55 -10.63
C THR A 288 0.31 -11.52 -11.72
N PHE A 289 -0.15 -11.99 -12.89
CA PHE A 289 -0.36 -11.20 -14.11
C PHE A 289 0.89 -10.49 -14.66
N ASP A 290 2.09 -10.88 -14.22
CA ASP A 290 3.34 -10.38 -14.79
C ASP A 290 3.82 -11.29 -15.94
N ALA A 291 3.24 -11.09 -17.12
CA ALA A 291 3.49 -11.93 -18.29
C ALA A 291 4.96 -11.96 -18.75
N ASN A 292 5.77 -10.96 -18.37
CA ASN A 292 7.16 -10.81 -18.81
C ASN A 292 8.19 -11.25 -17.75
N PHE A 293 7.77 -11.54 -16.53
CA PHE A 293 8.68 -11.92 -15.46
C PHE A 293 9.36 -13.27 -15.73
N ASN A 294 10.69 -13.25 -15.83
CA ASN A 294 11.51 -14.45 -15.96
C ASN A 294 12.96 -14.22 -15.46
N SER A 295 13.11 -13.45 -14.39
CA SER A 295 14.40 -13.13 -13.79
C SER A 295 14.99 -14.31 -13.01
N ASP A 296 16.32 -14.34 -12.88
CA ASP A 296 17.02 -15.32 -12.06
C ASP A 296 16.67 -15.15 -10.57
N ILE A 297 15.95 -16.14 -10.05
CA ILE A 297 15.58 -16.31 -8.64
C ILE A 297 16.09 -17.65 -8.09
N SER A 298 17.03 -18.28 -8.78
CA SER A 298 17.50 -19.65 -8.49
C SER A 298 18.16 -19.79 -7.12
N LYS A 299 18.70 -18.70 -6.56
CA LYS A 299 19.46 -18.68 -5.29
C LYS A 299 18.62 -18.30 -4.06
N TRP A 300 17.34 -18.06 -4.24
CA TRP A 300 16.46 -17.69 -3.14
C TRP A 300 16.31 -18.82 -2.12
N ASP A 301 16.57 -18.51 -0.85
CA ASP A 301 16.28 -19.41 0.26
C ASP A 301 14.81 -19.26 0.68
N VAL A 302 13.96 -20.12 0.13
CA VAL A 302 12.52 -20.13 0.42
C VAL A 302 12.14 -20.99 1.63
N SER A 303 13.10 -21.48 2.42
CA SER A 303 12.86 -22.46 3.50
C SER A 303 11.97 -21.95 4.64
N SER A 304 11.82 -20.63 4.79
CA SER A 304 10.92 -20.00 5.76
C SER A 304 9.52 -19.72 5.22
N VAL A 305 9.32 -19.76 3.90
CA VAL A 305 8.07 -19.37 3.25
C VAL A 305 6.98 -20.38 3.61
N THR A 306 5.80 -19.88 3.94
CA THR A 306 4.62 -20.70 4.27
C THR A 306 3.51 -20.60 3.22
N ASP A 307 3.49 -19.52 2.45
CA ASP A 307 2.45 -19.23 1.44
C ASP A 307 3.09 -18.72 0.15
N MET A 308 2.88 -19.46 -0.94
CA MET A 308 3.25 -19.12 -2.33
C MET A 308 2.03 -19.19 -3.26
N SER A 309 0.81 -19.13 -2.70
CA SER A 309 -0.42 -19.17 -3.47
C SER A 309 -0.38 -18.10 -4.56
N TRP A 310 -0.73 -18.47 -5.78
CA TRP A 310 -0.84 -17.58 -6.94
C TRP A 310 0.47 -16.89 -7.37
N MET A 311 1.63 -17.25 -6.81
CA MET A 311 2.89 -16.48 -6.98
C MET A 311 3.24 -16.15 -8.44
N PHE A 312 3.02 -17.08 -9.38
CA PHE A 312 3.26 -16.92 -10.82
C PHE A 312 1.98 -17.09 -11.64
N ASP A 313 0.81 -16.86 -11.05
CA ASP A 313 -0.47 -16.95 -11.75
C ASP A 313 -0.52 -15.98 -12.94
N HIS A 314 -0.90 -16.46 -14.11
CA HIS A 314 -0.88 -15.72 -15.37
C HIS A 314 0.50 -15.12 -15.77
N ALA A 315 1.60 -15.57 -15.16
CA ALA A 315 2.95 -15.23 -15.60
C ALA A 315 3.33 -16.09 -16.82
N THR A 316 2.70 -15.82 -17.97
CA THR A 316 2.70 -16.71 -19.14
C THR A 316 4.10 -17.02 -19.70
N GLY A 317 5.06 -16.12 -19.53
CA GLY A 317 6.47 -16.28 -19.93
C GLY A 317 7.39 -16.90 -18.88
N PHE A 318 6.92 -17.14 -17.66
CA PHE A 318 7.77 -17.61 -16.55
C PHE A 318 8.26 -19.05 -16.76
N ASN A 319 9.58 -19.24 -16.74
CA ASN A 319 10.24 -20.56 -16.82
C ASN A 319 11.66 -20.51 -16.23
N SER A 320 11.87 -19.73 -15.16
CA SER A 320 13.16 -19.59 -14.52
C SER A 320 13.52 -20.83 -13.69
N ASP A 321 14.82 -21.07 -13.49
CA ASP A 321 15.27 -22.21 -12.69
C ASP A 321 14.96 -21.98 -11.21
N ILE A 322 14.11 -22.86 -10.67
CA ILE A 322 13.71 -22.91 -9.26
C ILE A 322 13.96 -24.32 -8.67
N SER A 323 14.81 -25.11 -9.31
CA SER A 323 15.09 -26.49 -8.92
C SER A 323 15.82 -26.61 -7.58
N SER A 324 16.58 -25.57 -7.21
CA SER A 324 17.36 -25.55 -5.97
C SER A 324 16.57 -25.09 -4.74
N TRP A 325 15.35 -24.61 -4.93
CA TRP A 325 14.48 -24.17 -3.85
C TRP A 325 14.13 -25.32 -2.90
N ASN A 326 14.03 -25.00 -1.61
CA ASN A 326 13.60 -25.92 -0.57
C ASN A 326 12.29 -25.45 0.08
N PRO A 327 11.12 -25.79 -0.47
CA PRO A 327 9.82 -25.34 0.04
C PRO A 327 9.28 -26.17 1.21
N ALA A 328 10.14 -26.81 2.02
CA ALA A 328 9.73 -27.73 3.10
C ALA A 328 8.77 -27.12 4.15
N SER A 329 8.70 -25.80 4.27
CA SER A 329 7.76 -25.09 5.17
C SER A 329 6.47 -24.62 4.49
N VAL A 330 6.38 -24.70 3.16
CA VAL A 330 5.27 -24.15 2.37
C VAL A 330 4.03 -25.02 2.56
N LYS A 331 2.93 -24.36 2.96
CA LYS A 331 1.63 -24.98 3.18
C LYS A 331 0.69 -24.76 2.00
N ASP A 332 0.78 -23.61 1.36
CA ASP A 332 -0.13 -23.17 0.31
C ASP A 332 0.64 -22.87 -0.98
N VAL A 333 0.34 -23.64 -2.03
CA VAL A 333 0.77 -23.42 -3.42
C VAL A 333 -0.44 -23.36 -4.37
N HIS A 334 -1.62 -23.01 -3.84
CA HIS A 334 -2.85 -22.85 -4.64
C HIS A 334 -2.55 -21.95 -5.83
N GLY A 335 -2.72 -22.49 -7.05
CA GLY A 335 -2.64 -21.69 -8.27
C GLY A 335 -1.26 -21.09 -8.54
N MET A 336 -0.21 -21.57 -7.87
CA MET A 336 1.15 -20.99 -7.97
C MET A 336 1.61 -20.82 -9.42
N PHE A 337 1.28 -21.75 -10.32
CA PHE A 337 1.59 -21.72 -11.75
C PHE A 337 0.31 -21.78 -12.62
N GLN A 338 -0.83 -21.35 -12.08
CA GLN A 338 -2.06 -21.26 -12.87
C GLN A 338 -1.82 -20.32 -14.07
N TYR A 339 -2.23 -20.71 -15.28
CA TYR A 339 -2.00 -19.95 -16.52
C TYR A 339 -0.52 -19.57 -16.80
N ALA A 340 0.47 -20.18 -16.13
CA ALA A 340 1.89 -20.01 -16.44
C ALA A 340 2.25 -20.89 -17.65
N GLU A 341 1.80 -20.47 -18.85
CA GLU A 341 1.79 -21.31 -20.05
C GLU A 341 3.16 -21.90 -20.44
N SER A 342 4.25 -21.16 -20.22
CA SER A 342 5.62 -21.58 -20.55
C SER A 342 6.31 -22.40 -19.46
N PHE A 343 5.73 -22.51 -18.26
CA PHE A 343 6.40 -23.08 -17.11
C PHE A 343 6.66 -24.59 -17.28
N ASN A 344 7.93 -24.98 -17.21
CA ASN A 344 8.38 -26.37 -17.31
C ASN A 344 9.75 -26.59 -16.62
N SER A 345 10.10 -25.76 -15.63
CA SER A 345 11.31 -25.89 -14.82
C SER A 345 11.25 -27.12 -13.93
N ASP A 346 12.41 -27.74 -13.65
CA ASP A 346 12.47 -28.93 -12.80
C ASP A 346 12.17 -28.58 -11.34
N ILE A 347 11.13 -29.20 -10.79
CA ILE A 347 10.68 -29.08 -9.39
C ILE A 347 10.53 -30.46 -8.74
N SER A 348 11.09 -31.50 -9.38
CA SER A 348 10.99 -32.89 -8.90
C SER A 348 11.61 -33.10 -7.52
N GLY A 349 12.62 -32.29 -7.18
CA GLY A 349 13.36 -32.36 -5.91
C GLY A 349 12.75 -31.57 -4.75
N TRP A 350 11.62 -30.89 -4.94
CA TRP A 350 10.99 -30.12 -3.86
C TRP A 350 10.47 -31.00 -2.72
N ASP A 351 10.72 -30.58 -1.48
CA ASP A 351 10.11 -31.17 -0.29
C ASP A 351 8.70 -30.57 -0.10
N THR A 352 7.68 -31.35 -0.42
CA THR A 352 6.26 -30.97 -0.30
C THR A 352 5.60 -31.53 0.96
N SER A 353 6.37 -32.11 1.90
CA SER A 353 5.84 -32.83 3.07
C SER A 353 5.03 -31.97 4.04
N SER A 354 5.08 -30.64 3.92
CA SER A 354 4.26 -29.68 4.69
C SER A 354 3.07 -29.11 3.92
N THR A 355 3.00 -29.34 2.60
CA THR A 355 2.00 -28.74 1.73
C THR A 355 0.60 -29.31 2.02
N THR A 356 -0.36 -28.41 2.19
CA THR A 356 -1.77 -28.72 2.45
C THR A 356 -2.69 -28.32 1.30
N ASP A 357 -2.35 -27.28 0.54
CA ASP A 357 -3.16 -26.81 -0.60
C ASP A 357 -2.35 -26.77 -1.90
N MET A 358 -2.81 -27.51 -2.90
CA MET A 358 -2.31 -27.59 -4.28
C MET A 358 -3.42 -27.33 -5.30
N MET A 359 -4.56 -26.74 -4.88
CA MET A 359 -5.68 -26.46 -5.78
C MET A 359 -5.18 -25.65 -6.98
N GLN A 360 -5.54 -26.09 -8.19
CA GLN A 360 -5.23 -25.40 -9.45
C GLN A 360 -3.74 -25.07 -9.68
N MET A 361 -2.79 -25.69 -8.97
CA MET A 361 -1.36 -25.32 -9.02
C MET A 361 -0.80 -25.24 -10.45
N PHE A 362 -1.24 -26.12 -11.35
CA PHE A 362 -0.85 -26.17 -12.77
C PHE A 362 -2.06 -26.02 -13.71
N TYR A 363 -3.16 -25.42 -13.26
CA TYR A 363 -4.33 -25.21 -14.10
C TYR A 363 -3.94 -24.40 -15.33
N HIS A 364 -4.16 -24.94 -16.53
CA HIS A 364 -3.75 -24.32 -17.80
C HIS A 364 -2.23 -24.02 -17.93
N ALA A 365 -1.35 -24.73 -17.19
CA ALA A 365 0.10 -24.66 -17.40
C ALA A 365 0.49 -25.51 -18.63
N LEU A 366 0.32 -24.95 -19.83
CA LEU A 366 0.34 -25.69 -21.11
C LEU A 366 1.62 -26.50 -21.36
N ALA A 367 2.79 -25.99 -20.98
CA ALA A 367 4.08 -26.64 -21.20
C ALA A 367 4.53 -27.59 -20.10
N PHE A 368 3.88 -27.59 -18.93
CA PHE A 368 4.36 -28.31 -17.76
C PHE A 368 4.27 -29.83 -17.95
N ASN A 369 5.40 -30.52 -17.83
CA ASN A 369 5.46 -31.98 -17.95
C ASN A 369 6.63 -32.60 -17.17
N ARG A 370 6.91 -32.10 -15.96
CA ARG A 370 7.99 -32.63 -15.10
C ARG A 370 7.50 -33.75 -14.20
N ASP A 371 8.34 -34.77 -14.05
CA ASP A 371 8.05 -35.90 -13.18
C ASP A 371 8.13 -35.45 -11.71
N ILE A 372 6.96 -35.35 -11.09
CA ILE A 372 6.76 -35.00 -9.68
C ILE A 372 6.24 -36.19 -8.86
N SER A 373 6.37 -37.41 -9.39
CA SER A 373 5.88 -38.63 -8.72
C SER A 373 6.55 -38.90 -7.36
N ALA A 374 7.71 -38.27 -7.11
CA ALA A 374 8.47 -38.37 -5.86
C ALA A 374 7.95 -37.45 -4.73
N TRP A 375 7.04 -36.52 -5.02
CA TRP A 375 6.50 -35.60 -4.01
C TRP A 375 5.76 -36.33 -2.88
N ASP A 376 5.88 -35.77 -1.67
CA ASP A 376 5.08 -36.15 -0.51
C ASP A 376 3.77 -35.35 -0.55
N VAL A 377 2.67 -36.03 -0.82
CA VAL A 377 1.32 -35.48 -0.85
C VAL A 377 0.48 -35.95 0.34
N SER A 378 1.11 -36.53 1.37
CA SER A 378 0.41 -37.11 2.54
C SER A 378 -0.37 -36.08 3.35
N LYS A 379 0.04 -34.80 3.36
CA LYS A 379 -0.67 -33.71 4.07
C LYS A 379 -1.63 -32.88 3.21
N VAL A 380 -1.60 -33.03 1.89
CA VAL A 380 -2.43 -32.23 0.97
C VAL A 380 -3.92 -32.54 1.17
N THR A 381 -4.72 -31.54 1.52
CA THR A 381 -6.18 -31.67 1.69
C THR A 381 -6.95 -31.06 0.53
N SER A 382 -6.30 -30.21 -0.26
CA SER A 382 -6.89 -29.53 -1.42
C SER A 382 -6.05 -29.72 -2.68
N SER A 383 -6.65 -30.27 -3.74
CA SER A 383 -5.95 -30.53 -5.02
C SER A 383 -6.85 -30.41 -6.24
N GLY A 384 -8.02 -29.77 -6.09
CA GLY A 384 -9.01 -29.65 -7.16
C GLY A 384 -8.43 -28.99 -8.41
N SER A 385 -8.72 -29.56 -9.58
CA SER A 385 -8.30 -29.05 -10.89
C SER A 385 -6.79 -28.77 -11.05
N MET A 386 -5.92 -29.45 -10.29
CA MET A 386 -4.47 -29.21 -10.28
C MET A 386 -3.84 -29.25 -11.68
N PHE A 387 -4.23 -30.21 -12.53
CA PHE A 387 -3.73 -30.38 -13.90
C PHE A 387 -4.80 -30.16 -14.99
N LEU A 388 -5.96 -29.64 -14.63
CA LEU A 388 -7.01 -29.38 -15.61
C LEU A 388 -6.46 -28.39 -16.66
N GLU A 389 -6.64 -28.71 -17.95
CA GLU A 389 -6.10 -27.93 -19.08
C GLU A 389 -4.55 -27.84 -19.17
N ALA A 390 -3.79 -28.59 -18.38
CA ALA A 390 -2.33 -28.72 -18.54
C ALA A 390 -1.99 -29.62 -19.75
N ALA A 391 -2.03 -29.05 -20.96
CA ALA A 391 -2.05 -29.79 -22.23
C ALA A 391 -0.88 -30.79 -22.43
N SER A 392 0.31 -30.49 -21.91
CA SER A 392 1.49 -31.35 -22.07
C SER A 392 1.66 -32.39 -20.96
N PHE A 393 0.89 -32.29 -19.87
CA PHE A 393 1.12 -33.10 -18.68
C PHE A 393 0.68 -34.55 -18.91
N ASN A 394 1.64 -35.48 -18.79
CA ASN A 394 1.39 -36.92 -18.98
C ASN A 394 2.29 -37.78 -18.07
N GLN A 395 2.55 -37.32 -16.85
CA GLN A 395 3.40 -38.02 -15.89
C GLN A 395 2.61 -39.07 -15.10
N ASN A 396 3.26 -40.17 -14.74
CA ASN A 396 2.64 -41.24 -13.97
C ASN A 396 2.74 -40.97 -12.47
N LEU A 397 1.64 -40.48 -11.89
CA LEU A 397 1.57 -40.13 -10.46
C LEU A 397 1.01 -41.25 -9.58
N CYS A 398 0.89 -42.49 -10.07
CA CYS A 398 0.39 -43.61 -9.26
C CYS A 398 1.08 -43.84 -7.89
N PRO A 399 2.38 -43.50 -7.69
CA PRO A 399 3.00 -43.56 -6.36
C PRO A 399 2.25 -42.76 -5.27
N TRP A 400 1.56 -41.67 -5.63
CA TRP A 400 0.76 -40.88 -4.70
C TRP A 400 -0.47 -41.63 -4.16
N GLY A 401 -0.94 -42.68 -4.84
CA GLY A 401 -2.15 -43.41 -4.46
C GLY A 401 -2.12 -43.95 -3.03
N SER A 402 -0.96 -44.39 -2.55
CA SER A 402 -0.78 -44.84 -1.15
C SER A 402 -0.88 -43.72 -0.11
N GLN A 403 -0.56 -42.49 -0.50
CA GLN A 403 -0.59 -41.30 0.34
C GLN A 403 -1.98 -40.63 0.35
N TRP A 404 -2.89 -41.07 -0.53
CA TRP A 404 -4.21 -40.49 -0.76
C TRP A 404 -5.39 -41.42 -0.39
N GLN A 405 -5.12 -42.61 0.17
CA GLN A 405 -6.15 -43.67 0.36
C GLN A 405 -7.33 -43.28 1.27
N ASP A 406 -7.11 -42.37 2.23
CA ASP A 406 -8.09 -42.02 3.26
C ASP A 406 -8.65 -40.59 3.12
N LYS A 407 -8.35 -39.90 2.02
CA LYS A 407 -8.82 -38.52 1.79
C LYS A 407 -10.14 -38.56 1.02
N PRO A 408 -11.22 -37.98 1.55
CA PRO A 408 -12.49 -37.96 0.84
C PRO A 408 -12.31 -37.23 -0.49
N ASP A 409 -12.85 -37.79 -1.57
CA ASP A 409 -13.02 -37.05 -2.82
C ASP A 409 -13.72 -35.72 -2.49
N MET A 410 -13.16 -34.59 -2.92
CA MET A 410 -13.83 -33.32 -2.76
C MET A 410 -15.22 -33.39 -3.41
N PRO A 411 -16.27 -32.85 -2.77
CA PRO A 411 -17.60 -32.84 -3.36
C PRO A 411 -17.57 -32.27 -4.77
N ILE A 412 -18.14 -33.01 -5.73
CA ILE A 412 -18.19 -32.70 -7.18
C ILE A 412 -18.68 -31.26 -7.46
N TYR A 413 -19.44 -30.67 -6.54
CA TYR A 413 -19.98 -29.31 -6.65
C TYR A 413 -18.94 -28.18 -6.43
N TRP A 414 -17.70 -28.48 -6.05
CA TRP A 414 -16.61 -27.51 -5.78
C TRP A 414 -15.35 -27.79 -6.63
N PHE A 415 -15.48 -27.96 -7.95
CA PHE A 415 -14.37 -28.30 -8.85
C PHE A 415 -13.72 -29.66 -8.51
N GLY A 416 -14.57 -30.64 -8.20
CA GLY A 416 -14.18 -32.01 -7.85
C GLY A 416 -13.59 -32.75 -9.05
N ALA A 417 -12.27 -32.91 -8.99
CA ALA A 417 -11.49 -33.82 -9.80
C ALA A 417 -10.48 -34.53 -8.90
N SER A 418 -10.29 -35.82 -9.12
CA SER A 418 -9.22 -36.57 -8.48
C SER A 418 -7.87 -35.86 -8.70
N ILE A 419 -6.94 -35.91 -7.74
CA ILE A 419 -5.55 -35.45 -7.95
C ILE A 419 -4.86 -36.18 -9.13
N PHE A 420 -5.44 -37.31 -9.57
CA PHE A 420 -4.99 -38.08 -10.74
C PHE A 420 -5.64 -37.66 -12.07
N GLU A 421 -6.62 -36.75 -12.06
CA GLU A 421 -7.21 -36.25 -13.30
C GLU A 421 -6.16 -35.51 -14.13
N GLY A 422 -6.09 -35.82 -15.43
CA GLY A 422 -5.09 -35.26 -16.35
C GLY A 422 -3.70 -35.91 -16.25
N THR A 423 -3.52 -36.92 -15.38
CA THR A 423 -2.23 -37.64 -15.23
C THR A 423 -2.20 -38.94 -16.05
N ALA A 424 -1.02 -39.54 -16.22
CA ALA A 424 -0.88 -40.86 -16.83
C ALA A 424 -1.19 -42.02 -15.87
N CYS A 425 -1.58 -41.74 -14.62
CA CYS A 425 -2.04 -42.78 -13.71
C CYS A 425 -3.49 -43.15 -14.06
N PRO A 426 -3.76 -44.37 -14.55
CA PRO A 426 -5.11 -44.78 -14.90
C PRO A 426 -5.98 -44.70 -13.64
N ASN A 427 -7.14 -44.02 -13.74
CA ASN A 427 -8.13 -43.81 -12.68
C ASN A 427 -8.04 -44.90 -11.61
N GLN A 428 -7.31 -44.62 -10.52
CA GLN A 428 -7.57 -45.35 -9.30
C GLN A 428 -9.00 -44.98 -8.97
N THR A 429 -9.95 -45.87 -9.25
CA THR A 429 -11.21 -45.89 -8.54
C THR A 429 -10.78 -46.04 -7.08
N LEU A 430 -10.62 -44.91 -6.38
CA LEU A 430 -10.47 -44.87 -4.95
C LEU A 430 -11.71 -45.59 -4.47
N THR A 431 -11.53 -46.86 -4.11
CA THR A 431 -12.61 -47.68 -3.64
C THR A 431 -12.98 -47.01 -2.33
N ALA A 432 -14.08 -46.26 -2.34
CA ALA A 432 -14.68 -45.74 -1.15
C ALA A 432 -14.92 -46.96 -0.26
N ASN A 433 -13.98 -47.26 0.63
CA ASN A 433 -14.18 -48.14 1.76
C ASN A 433 -15.07 -47.34 2.72
N VAL A 434 -16.32 -47.14 2.31
CA VAL A 434 -17.42 -46.99 3.24
C VAL A 434 -17.45 -48.31 3.98
N ARG A 435 -16.70 -48.40 5.08
CA ARG A 435 -17.10 -49.28 6.17
C ARG A 435 -18.48 -48.79 6.58
N LEU A 436 -19.51 -49.38 5.96
CA LEU A 436 -20.79 -49.49 6.62
C LEU A 436 -20.50 -50.38 7.82
N ASP A 437 -20.29 -49.75 8.98
CA ASP A 437 -20.46 -50.41 10.26
C ASP A 437 -21.93 -50.85 10.31
N VAL A 438 -22.19 -52.03 9.75
CA VAL A 438 -23.41 -52.79 10.02
C VAL A 438 -23.10 -53.62 11.25
N ASP A 439 -23.13 -52.98 12.41
CA ASP A 439 -23.40 -53.63 13.69
C ASP A 439 -23.77 -52.57 14.72
N GLY A 440 -25.06 -52.54 15.11
CA GLY A 440 -25.49 -51.83 16.31
C GLY A 440 -26.83 -51.09 16.26
N GLN A 441 -27.94 -51.80 15.98
CA GLN A 441 -29.17 -51.77 16.80
C GLN A 441 -30.22 -52.77 16.31
#